data_AF-A0AAU6D1A5-F1
#
_entry.id   AF-A0AAU6D1A5-F1
#
_cell.length_a   1.000
_cell.length_b   1.000
_cell.length_c   1.000
_cell.angle_alpha   90.00
_cell.angle_beta   90.00
_cell.angle_gamma   90.00
#
_symmetry.space_group_name_H-M   'P 1'
#
loop_
_entity.id
_entity.type
_entity.pdbx_description
1 polymer ?
#
loop_
_entity_poly.entity_id
_entity_poly.type
_entity_poly.pdbx_seq_one_letter_code
_entity_poly.pdbx_strand_id
1 'polypeptide(L)' 'MRVTIARRHFYFHRNEVEEAMNGVTPEPVTGVSVEIGGVSYPVMQVGAVLTRQDRRDFSSGEVQRAMAALGFPCRTSVE' A
#
# COMPACT_ATOMS: atom_id res chain seq x y z
N MET A 1 -5.14 8.84 9.84
CA MET A 1 -3.81 9.40 9.51
C MET A 1 -3.91 10.11 8.16
N ARG A 2 -3.28 11.28 7.99
CA ARG A 2 -3.17 11.90 6.66
C ARG A 2 -1.92 11.38 5.96
N VAL A 3 -2.06 10.82 4.78
CA VAL A 3 -0.95 10.40 3.92
C VAL A 3 -1.01 11.14 2.59
N THR A 4 0.14 11.29 1.94
CA THR A 4 0.22 11.95 0.62
C THR A 4 0.73 10.93 -0.39
N ILE A 5 -0.05 10.71 -1.45
CA ILE A 5 0.26 9.80 -2.55
C ILE A 5 -0.10 10.54 -3.85
N ALA A 6 0.75 10.49 -4.87
CA ALA A 6 0.52 11.16 -6.16
C ALA A 6 0.20 12.66 -6.01
N ARG A 7 0.88 13.34 -5.07
CA ARG A 7 0.64 14.75 -4.70
C ARG A 7 -0.78 15.07 -4.22
N ARG A 8 -1.58 14.06 -3.86
CA ARG A 8 -2.91 14.20 -3.27
C ARG A 8 -2.92 13.72 -1.83
N HIS A 9 -3.79 14.31 -1.02
CA HIS A 9 -3.94 13.93 0.37
C HIS A 9 -5.06 12.90 0.51
N PHE A 10 -4.78 11.85 1.24
CA PHE A 10 -5.74 10.83 1.62
C PHE A 10 -5.77 10.72 3.14
N TYR A 11 -6.94 10.41 3.66
CA TYR A 11 -7.14 10.11 5.06
C TYR A 11 -7.47 8.63 5.14
N PHE A 12 -6.57 7.88 5.75
CA PHE A 12 -6.78 6.45 5.98
C PHE A 12 -6.56 6.13 7.46
N HIS A 13 -7.34 5.19 7.93
CA HIS A 13 -7.12 4.44 9.16
C HIS A 13 -6.68 3.01 8.80
N ARG A 14 -6.00 2.36 9.75
CA ARG A 14 -5.47 1.01 9.55
C ARG A 14 -6.58 0.00 9.20
N ASN A 15 -7.71 0.07 9.90
CA ASN A 15 -8.88 -0.78 9.66
C ASN A 15 -9.47 -0.56 8.26
N GLU A 16 -9.57 0.69 7.78
CA GLU A 16 -10.08 0.98 6.43
C GLU A 16 -9.19 0.37 5.34
N VAL A 17 -7.87 0.32 5.57
CA VAL A 17 -6.94 -0.35 4.65
C VAL A 17 -7.13 -1.87 4.67
N GLU A 18 -7.30 -2.47 5.85
CA GLU A 18 -7.57 -3.91 5.99
C GLU A 18 -8.90 -4.30 5.34
N GLU A 19 -9.95 -3.51 5.52
CA GLU A 19 -11.26 -3.71 4.88
C GLU A 19 -11.17 -3.56 3.35
N ALA A 20 -10.46 -2.55 2.85
CA ALA A 20 -10.32 -2.33 1.41
C ALA A 20 -9.51 -3.44 0.71
N MET A 21 -8.56 -4.06 1.42
CA MET A 21 -7.74 -5.14 0.90
C MET A 21 -8.35 -6.53 1.12
N ASN A 22 -9.41 -6.65 1.91
CA ASN A 22 -10.07 -7.92 2.15
C ASN A 22 -10.67 -8.48 0.85
N GLY A 23 -10.35 -9.74 0.53
CA GLY A 23 -10.79 -10.39 -0.70
C GLY A 23 -10.04 -9.96 -1.97
N VAL A 24 -9.07 -9.04 -1.88
CA VAL A 24 -8.20 -8.70 -3.00
C VAL A 24 -7.17 -9.81 -3.20
N THR A 25 -7.09 -10.39 -4.41
CA THR A 25 -6.08 -11.40 -4.71
C THR A 25 -4.68 -10.75 -4.76
N PRO A 26 -3.70 -11.21 -3.99
CA PRO A 26 -2.35 -10.65 -4.02
C PRO A 26 -1.66 -10.93 -5.36
N GLU A 27 -1.04 -9.90 -5.92
CA GLU A 27 -0.15 -10.02 -7.07
C GLU A 27 1.22 -10.58 -6.64
N PRO A 28 1.97 -11.21 -7.58
CA PRO A 28 3.33 -11.67 -7.29
C PRO A 28 4.21 -10.54 -6.74
N VAL A 29 4.83 -10.78 -5.59
CA VAL A 29 5.74 -9.83 -4.95
C VAL A 29 7.10 -9.91 -5.64
N THR A 30 7.41 -8.89 -6.44
CA THR A 30 8.69 -8.74 -7.16
C THR A 30 9.60 -7.65 -6.59
N GLY A 31 9.21 -7.03 -5.47
CA GLY A 31 9.93 -5.89 -4.90
C GLY A 31 9.38 -5.46 -3.55
N VAL A 32 9.09 -4.17 -3.40
CA VAL A 32 8.56 -3.62 -2.14
C VAL A 32 7.15 -4.16 -1.88
N SER A 33 6.95 -4.74 -0.70
CA SER A 33 5.68 -5.30 -0.26
C SER A 33 5.28 -4.82 1.14
N VAL A 34 4.00 -4.99 1.44
CA VAL A 34 3.39 -4.70 2.73
C VAL A 34 2.55 -5.88 3.16
N GLU A 35 2.61 -6.23 4.45
CA GLU A 35 1.80 -7.28 5.05
C GLU A 35 0.49 -6.68 5.59
N ILE A 36 -0.65 -7.16 5.08
CA ILE A 36 -1.99 -6.69 5.46
C ILE A 36 -2.85 -7.92 5.73
N GLY A 37 -3.39 -8.04 6.94
CA GLY A 37 -4.21 -9.20 7.33
C GLY A 37 -3.48 -10.54 7.21
N GLY A 38 -2.14 -10.56 7.36
CA GLY A 38 -1.32 -11.76 7.19
C GLY A 38 -1.00 -12.14 5.74
N VAL A 39 -1.38 -11.31 4.76
CA VAL A 39 -1.08 -11.50 3.34
C VAL A 39 -0.10 -10.42 2.86
N SER A 40 0.92 -10.82 2.10
CA SER A 40 1.88 -9.89 1.51
C SER A 40 1.38 -9.39 0.16
N TYR A 41 1.26 -8.08 0.03
CA TYR A 41 0.86 -7.40 -1.21
C TYR A 41 1.99 -6.51 -1.73
N PRO A 42 2.20 -6.42 -3.06
CA PRO A 42 3.02 -5.37 -3.64
C PRO A 42 2.47 -3.99 -3.26
N VAL A 43 3.33 -3.08 -2.80
CA VAL A 43 2.87 -1.73 -2.39
C VAL A 43 2.19 -0.97 -3.53
N MET A 44 2.58 -1.24 -4.78
CA MET A 44 1.95 -0.64 -5.96
C MET A 44 0.50 -1.12 -6.17
N GLN A 45 0.21 -2.37 -5.82
CA GLN A 45 -1.14 -2.90 -5.85
C GLN A 45 -2.01 -2.22 -4.79
N VAL A 46 -1.51 -2.16 -3.54
CA VAL A 46 -2.23 -1.51 -2.42
C VAL A 46 -2.51 -0.04 -2.72
N GLY A 47 -1.52 0.68 -3.24
CA GLY A 47 -1.68 2.09 -3.62
C GLY A 47 -2.79 2.29 -4.65
N ALA A 48 -2.87 1.40 -5.66
CA ALA A 48 -3.89 1.49 -6.70
C ALA A 48 -5.30 1.19 -6.15
N VAL A 49 -5.44 0.18 -5.28
CA VAL A 49 -6.72 -0.18 -4.65
C VAL A 49 -7.23 0.96 -3.76
N LEU A 50 -6.37 1.49 -2.88
CA LEU A 50 -6.75 2.51 -1.89
C LEU A 50 -7.06 3.87 -2.53
N THR A 51 -6.23 4.31 -3.47
CA THR A 51 -6.37 5.65 -4.08
C THR A 51 -7.28 5.67 -5.30
N ARG A 52 -7.53 4.50 -5.90
CA ARG A 52 -8.16 4.34 -7.23
C ARG A 52 -7.44 5.13 -8.34
N GLN A 53 -6.15 5.43 -8.15
CA GLN A 53 -5.31 6.10 -9.14
C GLN A 53 -4.53 5.09 -9.98
N ASP A 54 -4.02 5.57 -11.13
CA ASP A 54 -3.15 4.77 -11.97
C ASP A 54 -1.79 4.59 -11.28
N ARG A 55 -1.20 3.40 -11.40
CA ARG A 55 0.12 3.09 -10.82
C ARG A 55 1.23 4.01 -11.34
N ARG A 56 1.04 4.68 -12.48
CA ARG A 56 1.96 5.67 -13.05
C ARG A 56 1.96 6.99 -12.30
N ASP A 57 0.93 7.25 -11.47
CA ASP A 57 0.78 8.53 -10.76
C ASP A 57 1.57 8.59 -9.44
N PHE A 58 2.02 7.45 -8.92
CA PHE A 58 2.75 7.37 -7.66
C PHE A 58 3.88 6.34 -7.70
N SER A 59 4.79 6.45 -6.74
CA SER A 59 5.93 5.56 -6.57
C SER A 59 5.71 4.54 -5.45
N SER A 60 6.44 3.41 -5.53
CA SER A 60 6.45 2.39 -4.47
C SER A 60 6.88 2.97 -3.12
N GLY A 61 7.83 3.91 -3.12
CA GLY A 61 8.31 4.58 -1.91
C GLY A 61 7.25 5.49 -1.26
N GLU A 62 6.39 6.16 -2.05
CA GLU A 62 5.27 6.92 -1.49
C GLU A 62 4.29 6.00 -0.75
N VAL A 63 3.89 4.89 -1.38
CA VAL A 63 2.94 3.97 -0.77
C VAL A 63 3.56 3.25 0.43
N GLN A 64 4.83 2.82 0.33
CA GLN A 64 5.55 2.21 1.45
C GLN A 64 5.58 3.12 2.68
N ARG A 65 5.94 4.40 2.50
CA ARG A 65 5.95 5.37 3.62
C ARG A 65 4.56 5.57 4.20
N ALA A 66 3.53 5.64 3.35
CA ALA A 66 2.14 5.75 3.80
C ALA A 66 1.72 4.54 4.65
N MET A 67 2.03 3.32 4.20
CA MET A 67 1.70 2.08 4.92
C MET A 67 2.49 1.95 6.22
N ALA A 68 3.78 2.27 6.21
CA ALA A 68 4.61 2.28 7.42
C ALA A 68 4.09 3.30 8.46
N ALA A 69 3.66 4.49 8.02
CA ALA A 69 3.06 5.50 8.89
C ALA A 69 1.73 5.04 9.51
N LEU A 70 1.00 4.15 8.84
CA LEU A 70 -0.22 3.51 9.35
C LEU A 70 0.07 2.31 10.27
N GLY A 71 1.35 1.95 10.45
CA GLY A 71 1.79 0.85 11.30
C GLY A 71 1.80 -0.52 10.62
N PHE A 72 1.77 -0.57 9.29
CA PHE A 72 1.88 -1.85 8.57
C PHE A 72 3.35 -2.29 8.41
N PRO A 73 3.63 -3.61 8.54
CA PRO A 73 4.95 -4.15 8.25
C PRO A 73 5.23 -4.04 6.75
N CYS A 74 6.31 -3.36 6.38
CA CYS A 74 6.77 -3.25 5.00
C CYS A 74 8.09 -4.00 4.82
N ARG A 75 8.26 -4.70 3.70
CA ARG A 75 9.49 -5.39 3.34
C ARG A 75 9.98 -4.89 1.99
N THR A 76 11.27 -4.61 1.89
CA THR A 76 11.95 -4.44 0.61
C THR A 76 12.59 -5.78 0.28
N SER A 77 12.23 -6.38 -0.85
CA SER A 77 13.04 -7.49 -1.37
C SER A 77 14.38 -6.89 -1.79
N VAL A 78 15.38 -7.02 -0.92
CA VAL A 78 16.78 -6.85 -1.32
C VAL A 78 17.16 -8.20 -1.88
N GLU A 79 17.29 -8.29 -3.21
CA GLU A 79 18.13 -9.34 -3.80
C GLU A 79 19.59 -9.07 -3.48
#